data_AF-A0A6P2CT71-F1
#
_entry.id   AF-A0A6P2CT71-F1
#
_cell.length_a   1.000
_cell.length_b   1.000
_cell.length_c   1.000
_cell.angle_alpha   90.00
_cell.angle_beta   90.00
_cell.angle_gamma   90.00
#
_symmetry.space_group_name_H-M   'P 1'
#
loop_
_entity.id
_entity.type
_entity.pdbx_description
1 polymer ?
#
loop_
_entity_poly.entity_id
_entity_poly.type
_entity_poly.pdbx_seq_one_letter_code
_entity_poly.pdbx_strand_id
1 'polypeptide(L)'
;MTLDLTGLPPTLEEVDAFLKDRSPSDYEKVVDRLLASPRFGERMAWDWLDAARYADSNGYQGDGERTMWPWRDWVVKAYNDNLPFDKFTVWQLAGDHLPKPAREQLLATAFNRNHMINGEGGRIAEENRVEYVFDQTETTATV
;
A
#
# COMPACT_ATOMS: atom_id res chain seq x y z
N MET A 1 11.19 -15.09 -9.67
CA MET A 1 10.17 -14.38 -10.48
C MET A 1 8.76 -14.53 -9.89
N THR A 2 8.12 -15.70 -9.85
CA THR A 2 6.76 -15.84 -9.31
C THR A 2 6.65 -15.41 -7.85
N LEU A 3 7.60 -15.82 -7.02
CA LEU A 3 7.71 -15.40 -5.62
C LEU A 3 7.90 -13.89 -5.49
N ASP A 4 8.73 -13.29 -6.36
CA ASP A 4 9.02 -11.86 -6.30
C ASP A 4 7.79 -11.03 -6.69
N LEU A 5 7.09 -11.43 -7.75
CA LEU A 5 5.96 -10.70 -8.30
C LEU A 5 4.65 -10.96 -7.56
N THR A 6 4.45 -12.13 -6.97
CA THR A 6 3.14 -12.53 -6.38
C THR A 6 3.23 -13.06 -4.96
N GLY A 7 4.44 -13.21 -4.40
CA GLY A 7 4.65 -13.76 -3.06
C GLY A 7 4.45 -15.28 -2.96
N LEU A 8 4.08 -15.95 -4.04
CA LEU A 8 3.75 -17.38 -4.05
C LEU A 8 4.65 -18.16 -5.01
N PRO A 9 4.94 -19.45 -4.71
CA PRO A 9 5.57 -20.33 -5.68
C PRO A 9 4.60 -20.63 -6.85
N PRO A 10 5.11 -20.94 -8.05
CA PRO A 10 4.25 -21.39 -9.15
C PRO A 10 3.60 -22.74 -8.82
N THR A 11 2.41 -22.96 -9.37
CA THR A 11 1.75 -24.27 -9.35
C THR A 11 2.43 -25.26 -10.30
N LEU A 12 2.24 -26.56 -10.09
CA LEU A 12 2.81 -27.58 -10.98
C LEU A 12 2.28 -27.44 -12.41
N GLU A 13 1.01 -27.08 -12.56
CA GLU A 13 0.36 -26.85 -13.85
C GLU A 13 1.00 -25.67 -14.59
N GLU A 14 1.33 -24.58 -13.89
CA GLU A 14 2.01 -23.43 -14.47
C GLU A 14 3.45 -23.75 -14.89
N VAL A 15 4.16 -24.57 -14.11
CA VAL A 15 5.51 -25.05 -14.45
C VAL A 15 5.46 -25.92 -15.70
N ASP A 16 4.54 -26.88 -15.74
CA ASP A 16 4.33 -27.76 -16.88
C ASP A 16 3.97 -26.97 -18.15
N ALA A 17 3.08 -25.99 -18.04
CA ALA A 17 2.67 -25.14 -19.14
C ALA A 17 3.86 -24.35 -19.71
N PHE A 18 4.70 -23.79 -18.83
CA PHE A 18 5.91 -23.08 -19.25
C PHE A 18 6.92 -24.02 -19.94
N LEU A 19 7.20 -25.21 -19.38
CA LEU A 19 8.14 -26.17 -19.96
C LEU A 19 7.71 -26.74 -21.31
N LYS A 20 6.40 -26.78 -21.57
CA LYS A 20 5.80 -27.27 -22.83
C LYS A 20 5.73 -26.19 -23.90
N ASP A 21 5.69 -24.90 -23.53
CA ASP A 21 5.72 -23.81 -24.49
C ASP A 21 7.12 -23.71 -25.13
N ARG A 22 7.18 -23.67 -26.46
CA ARG A 22 8.41 -23.53 -27.25
C ARG A 22 8.42 -22.26 -28.08
N SER A 23 7.42 -21.41 -27.88
CA SER A 23 7.35 -20.13 -28.58
C SER A 23 8.47 -19.20 -28.09
N PRO A 24 8.96 -18.29 -28.94
CA PRO A 24 9.98 -17.32 -28.55
C PRO A 24 9.54 -16.33 -27.46
N SER A 25 8.26 -16.33 -27.07
CA SER A 25 7.64 -15.40 -26.14
C SER A 25 7.09 -16.12 -24.89
N ASP A 26 7.59 -17.31 -24.57
CA ASP A 26 7.14 -18.14 -23.45
C ASP A 26 7.32 -17.41 -22.11
N TYR A 27 8.46 -16.74 -21.94
CA TYR A 27 8.79 -15.95 -20.77
C TYR A 27 7.86 -14.75 -20.59
N GLU A 28 7.64 -13.95 -21.63
CA GLU A 28 6.78 -12.77 -21.62
C GLU A 28 5.35 -13.13 -21.24
N LYS A 29 4.82 -14.24 -21.76
CA LYS A 29 3.49 -14.74 -21.38
C LYS A 29 3.38 -15.02 -19.89
N VAL A 30 4.44 -15.56 -19.27
CA VAL A 30 4.47 -15.80 -17.83
C VAL A 30 4.51 -14.47 -17.08
N VAL A 31 5.36 -13.52 -17.49
CA VAL A 31 5.43 -12.19 -16.87
C VAL A 31 4.07 -11.50 -16.95
N ASP A 32 3.45 -11.43 -18.12
CA ASP A 32 2.14 -10.81 -18.33
C ASP A 32 1.06 -11.44 -17.47
N ARG A 33 1.05 -12.78 -17.36
CA ARG A 33 0.14 -13.50 -16.47
C ARG A 33 0.34 -13.13 -15.01
N LEU A 34 1.59 -13.01 -14.56
CA LEU A 34 1.92 -12.66 -13.17
C LEU A 34 1.56 -11.21 -12.86
N LEU A 35 1.85 -10.27 -13.76
CA LEU A 35 1.48 -8.86 -13.61
C LEU A 35 -0.03 -8.63 -13.63
N ALA A 36 -0.78 -9.45 -14.38
CA ALA A 36 -2.25 -9.40 -14.40
C ALA A 36 -2.92 -10.09 -13.20
N SER A 37 -2.16 -10.77 -12.34
CA SER A 37 -2.69 -11.46 -11.16
C SER A 37 -3.02 -10.45 -10.06
N PRO A 38 -4.16 -10.58 -9.34
CA PRO A 38 -4.47 -9.69 -8.21
C PRO A 38 -3.42 -9.78 -7.08
N ARG A 39 -2.71 -10.91 -7.01
CA ARG A 39 -1.62 -11.16 -6.06
C ARG A 39 -0.40 -10.29 -6.32
N PHE A 40 -0.29 -9.70 -7.52
CA PHE A 40 0.75 -8.74 -7.82
C PHE A 40 0.66 -7.53 -6.91
N GLY A 41 -0.50 -6.86 -6.89
CA GLY A 41 -0.73 -5.73 -6.00
C GLY A 41 -0.61 -6.08 -4.53
N GLU A 42 -1.05 -7.28 -4.12
CA GLU A 42 -0.90 -7.75 -2.73
C GLU A 42 0.58 -7.85 -2.33
N ARG A 43 1.42 -8.40 -3.21
CA ARG A 43 2.86 -8.53 -2.94
C ARG A 43 3.60 -7.21 -2.99
N MET A 44 3.33 -6.40 -4.03
CA MET A 44 4.04 -5.15 -4.28
C MET A 44 3.68 -4.06 -3.28
N ALA A 45 2.46 -4.08 -2.73
CA ALA A 45 2.05 -3.11 -1.72
C ALA A 45 2.84 -3.22 -0.42
N TRP A 46 3.43 -4.37 -0.08
CA TRP A 46 4.07 -4.59 1.23
C TRP A 46 5.13 -3.54 1.57
N ASP A 47 6.04 -3.27 0.64
CA ASP A 47 7.14 -2.32 0.89
C ASP A 47 6.59 -0.89 1.06
N TRP A 48 5.53 -0.55 0.32
CA TRP A 48 4.83 0.73 0.48
C TRP A 48 4.09 0.82 1.81
N LEU A 49 3.40 -0.23 2.23
CA LEU A 49 2.67 -0.29 3.50
C LEU A 49 3.63 -0.14 4.68
N ASP A 50 4.80 -0.77 4.61
CA ASP A 50 5.85 -0.64 5.62
C ASP A 50 6.41 0.79 5.67
N ALA A 51 6.81 1.34 4.52
CA ALA A 51 7.32 2.70 4.43
C ALA A 51 6.29 3.76 4.88
N ALA A 52 5.00 3.50 4.61
CA ALA A 52 3.89 4.34 5.03
C ALA A 52 3.43 4.11 6.47
N ARG A 53 4.11 3.26 7.25
CA ARG A 53 3.80 2.92 8.66
C ARG A 53 2.40 2.34 8.87
N TYR A 54 1.91 1.53 7.93
CA TYR A 54 0.63 0.85 8.09
C TYR A 54 0.65 -0.09 9.30
N ALA A 55 -0.38 0.00 10.13
CA ALA A 55 -0.62 -0.92 11.23
C ALA A 55 -2.13 -1.08 11.49
N ASP A 56 -2.52 -2.24 12.01
CA ASP A 56 -3.89 -2.50 12.47
C ASP A 56 -4.13 -1.98 13.90
N SER A 57 -3.10 -1.45 14.56
CA SER A 57 -3.15 -0.89 15.92
C SER A 57 -2.48 0.48 16.03
N ASN A 58 -2.75 1.21 17.11
CA ASN A 58 -2.30 2.59 17.32
C ASN A 58 -0.77 2.74 17.49
N GLY A 59 -0.07 1.66 17.80
CA GLY A 59 1.39 1.58 17.92
C GLY A 59 1.94 2.15 19.24
N TYR A 60 1.14 2.84 20.05
CA TYR A 60 1.56 3.43 21.32
C TYR A 60 1.35 2.47 22.51
N GLN A 61 1.75 2.83 23.74
CA GLN A 61 1.69 1.91 24.89
C GLN A 61 0.26 1.36 25.17
N GLY A 62 -0.81 2.14 24.94
CA GLY A 62 -2.20 1.66 25.04
C GLY A 62 -2.69 0.79 23.87
N ASP A 63 -1.92 0.71 22.78
CA ASP A 63 -2.08 -0.05 21.53
C ASP A 63 -3.50 -0.50 21.12
N GLY A 64 -4.47 0.42 21.08
CA GLY A 64 -5.81 0.11 20.61
C GLY A 64 -5.87 -0.20 19.11
N GLU A 65 -6.85 -0.99 18.68
CA GLU A 65 -7.10 -1.27 17.26
C GLU A 65 -7.45 0.01 16.48
N ARG A 66 -7.05 0.07 15.20
CA ARG A 66 -7.45 1.12 14.26
C ARG A 66 -8.07 0.55 12.99
N THR A 67 -9.06 1.25 12.45
CA THR A 67 -9.63 0.90 11.13
C THR A 67 -8.83 1.58 10.02
N MET A 68 -7.81 0.88 9.50
CA MET A 68 -6.99 1.35 8.37
C MET A 68 -7.03 0.41 7.15
N TRP A 69 -7.53 -0.81 7.31
CA TRP A 69 -7.63 -1.80 6.23
C TRP A 69 -8.26 -1.28 4.91
N PRO A 70 -9.24 -0.34 4.88
CA PRO A 70 -9.76 0.16 3.61
C PRO A 70 -8.70 0.92 2.80
N TRP A 71 -7.78 1.61 3.47
CA TRP A 71 -6.68 2.29 2.81
C TRP A 71 -5.64 1.29 2.29
N ARG A 72 -5.32 0.24 3.07
CA ARG A 72 -4.46 -0.86 2.61
C ARG A 72 -5.00 -1.52 1.34
N ASP A 73 -6.29 -1.85 1.34
CA ASP A 73 -6.94 -2.47 0.18
C ASP A 73 -6.95 -1.52 -1.03
N TRP A 74 -7.07 -0.21 -0.79
CA TRP A 74 -6.91 0.80 -1.83
C TRP A 74 -5.48 0.83 -2.40
N VAL A 75 -4.43 0.74 -1.58
CA VAL A 75 -3.04 0.66 -2.07
C VAL A 75 -2.84 -0.58 -2.95
N VAL A 76 -3.31 -1.75 -2.50
CA VAL A 76 -3.27 -3.00 -3.28
C VAL A 76 -3.98 -2.83 -4.62
N LYS A 77 -5.17 -2.22 -4.63
CA LYS A 77 -5.91 -1.92 -5.85
C LYS A 77 -5.16 -0.95 -6.76
N ALA A 78 -4.54 0.10 -6.22
CA ALA A 78 -3.78 1.08 -7.01
C ALA A 78 -2.60 0.45 -7.76
N TYR A 79 -1.90 -0.52 -7.13
CA TYR A 79 -0.87 -1.31 -7.82
C TYR A 79 -1.44 -2.17 -8.94
N ASN A 80 -2.53 -2.90 -8.68
CA ASN A 80 -3.17 -3.76 -9.68
C ASN A 80 -3.75 -2.98 -10.87
N ASP A 81 -4.26 -1.77 -10.62
CA ASP A 81 -4.76 -0.87 -11.66
C ASP A 81 -3.64 -0.14 -12.41
N ASN A 82 -2.38 -0.37 -12.02
CA ASN A 82 -1.20 0.34 -12.53
C ASN A 82 -1.37 1.86 -12.48
N LEU A 83 -1.84 2.38 -11.33
CA LEU A 83 -2.03 3.81 -11.13
C LEU A 83 -0.67 4.52 -11.27
N PRO A 84 -0.53 5.52 -12.16
CA PRO A 84 0.71 6.26 -12.31
C PRO A 84 1.20 6.85 -10.99
N PHE A 85 2.51 6.76 -10.74
CA PHE A 85 3.12 7.13 -9.46
C PHE A 85 2.85 8.59 -9.05
N ASP A 86 2.80 9.51 -10.02
CA ASP A 86 2.44 10.91 -9.82
C ASP A 86 1.01 11.06 -9.25
N LYS A 87 0.04 10.31 -9.79
CA LYS A 87 -1.33 10.30 -9.27
C LYS A 87 -1.41 9.59 -7.92
N PHE A 88 -0.74 8.45 -7.80
CA PHE A 88 -0.71 7.65 -6.58
C PHE A 88 -0.21 8.46 -5.38
N THR A 89 0.87 9.21 -5.55
CA THR A 89 1.43 10.09 -4.50
C THR A 89 0.55 11.31 -4.26
N VAL A 90 0.08 12.01 -5.30
CA VAL A 90 -0.79 13.19 -5.14
C VAL A 90 -2.10 12.84 -4.42
N TRP A 91 -2.72 11.71 -4.72
CA TRP A 91 -3.98 11.30 -4.06
C TRP A 91 -3.76 11.01 -2.58
N GLN A 92 -2.60 10.44 -2.22
CA GLN A 92 -2.25 10.16 -0.82
C GLN A 92 -1.92 11.43 -0.02
N LEU A 93 -1.22 12.39 -0.63
CA LEU A 93 -0.81 13.62 0.06
C LEU A 93 -1.91 14.67 0.10
N ALA A 94 -2.73 14.77 -0.96
CA ALA A 94 -3.65 15.89 -1.16
C ALA A 94 -4.93 15.50 -1.92
N GLY A 95 -5.36 14.23 -1.85
CA GLY A 95 -6.54 13.74 -2.57
C GLY A 95 -7.83 14.46 -2.19
N ASP A 96 -7.97 14.89 -0.93
CA ASP A 96 -9.07 15.69 -0.41
C ASP A 96 -9.07 17.16 -0.86
N HIS A 97 -7.92 17.67 -1.29
CA HIS A 97 -7.75 19.01 -1.85
C HIS A 97 -8.00 19.08 -3.37
N LEU A 98 -8.22 17.94 -4.04
CA LEU A 98 -8.52 17.92 -5.47
C LEU A 98 -9.92 18.51 -5.74
N PRO A 99 -10.15 19.15 -6.91
CA PRO A 99 -11.47 19.67 -7.26
C PRO A 99 -12.53 18.55 -7.33
N LYS A 100 -13.55 18.62 -6.47
CA LYS A 100 -14.64 17.62 -6.38
C LYS A 100 -14.10 16.19 -6.26
N PRO A 101 -13.41 15.87 -5.15
CA PRO A 101 -12.64 14.64 -5.05
C PRO A 101 -13.58 13.42 -5.06
N ALA A 102 -13.19 12.40 -5.82
CA ALA A 102 -13.84 11.11 -5.81
C ALA A 102 -13.62 10.42 -4.45
N ARG A 103 -14.48 9.44 -4.13
CA ARG A 103 -14.38 8.69 -2.87
C ARG A 103 -13.03 7.99 -2.70
N GLU A 104 -12.44 7.48 -3.78
CA GLU A 104 -11.11 6.87 -3.74
C GLU A 104 -10.00 7.88 -3.46
N GLN A 105 -10.12 9.13 -3.94
CA GLN A 105 -9.15 10.20 -3.67
C GLN A 105 -9.21 10.63 -2.20
N LEU A 106 -10.41 10.73 -1.63
CA LEU A 106 -10.59 10.98 -0.20
C LEU A 106 -10.03 9.84 0.67
N LEU A 107 -10.25 8.58 0.24
CA LEU A 107 -9.73 7.42 0.93
C LEU A 107 -8.19 7.38 0.88
N ALA A 108 -7.58 7.68 -0.26
CA ALA A 108 -6.13 7.70 -0.42
C ALA A 108 -5.44 8.64 0.58
N THR A 109 -6.06 9.77 0.91
CA THR A 109 -5.54 10.76 1.87
C THR A 109 -5.39 10.20 3.30
N ALA A 110 -5.97 9.02 3.60
CA ALA A 110 -5.73 8.32 4.85
C ALA A 110 -4.26 7.90 5.06
N PHE A 111 -3.40 7.98 4.04
CA PHE A 111 -1.93 7.92 4.19
C PHE A 111 -1.44 8.80 5.34
N ASN A 112 -1.95 10.04 5.43
CA ASN A 112 -1.60 10.99 6.50
C ASN A 112 -2.07 10.56 7.90
N ARG A 113 -2.85 9.48 8.01
CA ARG A 113 -3.37 8.94 9.28
C ARG A 113 -2.63 7.70 9.79
N ASN A 114 -1.55 7.29 9.10
CA ASN A 114 -0.76 6.13 9.51
C ASN A 114 0.17 6.41 10.71
N HIS A 115 0.45 7.69 11.03
CA HIS A 115 1.18 8.07 12.24
C HIS A 115 0.62 7.38 13.50
N MET A 116 1.48 7.16 14.49
CA MET A 116 1.09 6.54 15.76
C MET A 116 0.07 7.41 16.49
N ILE A 117 -0.92 6.79 17.15
CA ILE A 117 -1.99 7.50 17.85
C ILE A 117 -1.83 7.30 19.35
N ASN A 118 -1.55 8.37 20.07
CA ASN A 118 -1.48 8.36 21.52
C ASN A 118 -2.88 8.62 22.12
N GLY A 119 -3.46 7.56 22.70
CA GLY A 119 -4.76 7.56 23.37
C GLY A 119 -4.69 7.67 24.91
N GLU A 120 -3.51 7.93 25.48
CA GLU A 120 -3.29 7.84 26.92
C GLU A 120 -3.87 9.02 27.71
N GLY A 121 -4.18 8.77 28.98
CA GLY A 121 -4.55 9.81 29.93
C GLY A 121 -3.34 10.65 30.31
N GLY A 122 -3.49 11.98 30.32
CA GLY A 122 -2.42 12.91 30.69
C GLY A 122 -1.61 13.46 29.51
N ARG A 123 -1.91 13.05 28.28
CA ARG A 123 -1.31 13.61 27.07
C ARG A 123 -1.54 15.12 26.94
N ILE A 124 -0.50 15.85 26.56
CA ILE A 124 -0.57 17.29 26.29
C ILE A 124 -0.99 17.48 24.84
N ALA A 125 -2.15 18.08 24.62
CA ALA A 125 -2.75 18.19 23.28
C ALA A 125 -1.81 18.84 22.25
N GLU A 126 -1.06 19.86 22.66
CA GLU A 126 -0.13 20.57 21.78
C GLU A 126 1.13 19.76 21.46
N GLU A 127 1.65 19.00 22.43
CA GLU A 127 2.79 18.10 22.22
C GLU A 127 2.43 17.01 21.21
N ASN A 128 1.33 16.30 21.43
CA ASN A 128 0.85 15.28 20.50
C ASN A 128 0.61 15.84 19.09
N ARG A 129 0.08 17.07 18.98
CA ARG A 129 -0.12 17.70 17.67
C ARG A 129 1.21 17.89 16.93
N VAL A 130 2.25 18.33 17.62
CA VAL A 130 3.59 18.50 17.04
C VAL A 130 4.20 17.16 16.67
N GLU A 131 4.09 16.15 17.54
CA GLU A 131 4.57 14.79 17.26
C GLU A 131 3.90 14.18 16.03
N TYR A 132 2.57 14.34 15.87
CA TYR A 132 1.85 13.81 14.71
C TYR A 132 2.29 14.50 13.41
N VAL A 133 2.46 15.82 13.44
CA VAL A 133 2.94 16.57 12.26
C VAL A 133 4.38 16.18 11.92
N PHE A 134 5.22 15.96 12.93
CA PHE A 134 6.59 15.48 12.73
C PHE A 134 6.61 14.11 12.07
N ASP A 135 5.85 13.14 12.61
CA ASP A 135 5.75 11.78 12.06
C ASP A 135 5.19 11.77 10.62
N GLN A 136 4.14 12.54 10.36
CA GLN A 136 3.58 12.71 9.02
C GLN A 136 4.62 13.27 8.04
N THR A 137 5.41 14.25 8.47
CA THR A 137 6.47 14.87 7.64
C THR A 137 7.59 13.88 7.36
N GLU A 138 8.04 13.14 8.38
CA GLU A 138 9.07 12.12 8.26
C GLU A 138 8.66 10.99 7.32
N THR A 139 7.44 10.47 7.51
CA THR A 139 6.85 9.42 6.65
C THR A 139 6.74 9.91 5.21
N THR A 140 6.24 11.12 4.99
CA THR A 140 6.15 11.72 3.65
C THR A 140 7.52 11.87 2.98
N ALA A 141 8.55 12.24 3.73
CA ALA A 141 9.90 12.40 3.20
C ALA A 141 10.62 11.06 2.93
N THR A 142 10.11 9.96 3.48
CA THR A 142 10.67 8.62 3.29
C THR A 142 10.22 7.98 1.98
N VAL A 143 9.01 8.31 1.50
CA VAL A 143 8.37 7.72 0.30
C VAL A 143 8.44 8.58 -0.95
#